data_AF-A0A1S3J5E7-F1
#
_entry.id   AF-A0A1S3J5E7-F1
#
_cell.length_a   1.000
_cell.length_b   1.000
_cell.length_c   1.000
_cell.angle_alpha   90.00
_cell.angle_beta   90.00
_cell.angle_gamma   90.00
#
_symmetry.space_group_name_H-M   'P 1'
#
loop_
_entity.id
_entity.type
_entity.pdbx_description
1 polymer ?
#
loop_
_entity_poly.entity_id
_entity_poly.type
_entity_poly.pdbx_seq_one_letter_code
_entity_poly.pdbx_strand_id
1 'polypeptide(L)'
;MSRALVLARIEESRRQGQPLLGATPPTCDADGTYSAKQCKEASCFCVNKDGDRLGDYSARFWEAKDMTCNCARDEDEYQKKGLIGKMYICKENGNYEKYQCTGSVCYCVDEKGSKLESTPPVSISAVKTLNC
;
A
#
# COMPACT_ATOMS: atom_id res chain seq x y z
N MET A 1 20.25 24.95 -4.26
CA MET A 1 21.06 23.73 -4.52
C MET A 1 20.20 22.77 -5.31
N SER A 2 20.65 22.34 -6.50
CA SER A 2 19.79 21.61 -7.46
C SER A 2 19.47 20.20 -6.95
N ARG A 3 18.17 19.89 -6.87
CA ARG A 3 17.59 18.62 -6.36
C ARG A 3 18.15 17.38 -7.09
N ALA A 4 18.62 17.54 -8.33
CA ALA A 4 19.23 16.49 -9.15
C ALA A 4 20.59 15.99 -8.62
N LEU A 5 21.41 16.86 -8.02
CA LEU A 5 22.74 16.47 -7.50
C LEU A 5 22.66 15.59 -6.25
N VAL A 6 21.58 15.72 -5.47
CA VAL A 6 21.38 14.95 -4.24
C VAL A 6 20.98 13.51 -4.57
N LEU A 7 20.11 13.32 -5.56
CA LEU A 7 19.66 11.99 -5.99
C LEU A 7 20.80 11.15 -6.58
N ALA A 8 21.62 11.75 -7.44
CA ALA A 8 22.79 11.07 -8.02
C ALA A 8 23.76 10.56 -6.94
N ARG A 9 24.00 11.34 -5.88
CA ARG A 9 24.88 10.93 -4.76
C ARG A 9 24.28 9.81 -3.91
N ILE A 10 22.95 9.77 -3.72
CA ILE A 10 22.27 8.69 -3.00
C ILE A 10 22.39 7.38 -3.78
N GLU A 11 22.20 7.43 -5.10
CA GLU A 11 22.36 6.25 -5.98
C GLU A 11 23.80 5.75 -6.02
N GLU A 12 24.76 6.66 -6.04
CA GLU A 12 26.19 6.34 -6.06
C GLU A 12 26.66 5.76 -4.71
N SER A 13 26.20 6.31 -3.58
CA SER A 13 26.41 5.73 -2.24
C SER A 13 25.81 4.32 -2.11
N ARG A 14 24.62 4.09 -2.70
CA ARG A 14 23.99 2.76 -2.75
C ARG A 14 24.82 1.78 -3.59
N ARG A 15 25.33 2.20 -4.75
CA ARG A 15 26.21 1.36 -5.60
C ARG A 15 27.55 1.04 -4.94
N GLN A 16 28.09 1.97 -4.17
CA GLN A 16 29.39 1.84 -3.50
C GLN A 16 29.29 1.20 -2.11
N GLY A 17 28.07 0.83 -1.66
CA GLY A 17 27.86 0.23 -0.34
C GLY A 17 28.25 1.13 0.82
N GLN A 18 28.29 2.45 0.61
CA GLN A 18 28.72 3.43 1.60
C GLN A 18 27.49 4.24 2.05
N PRO A 19 26.85 3.88 3.17
CA PRO A 19 25.62 4.52 3.61
C PRO A 19 25.88 6.00 3.90
N LEU A 20 25.08 6.88 3.32
CA LEU A 20 25.08 8.28 3.75
C LEU A 20 24.67 8.31 5.23
N LEU A 21 25.51 8.93 6.06
CA LEU A 21 25.25 9.05 7.51
C LEU A 21 23.86 9.67 7.74
N GLY A 22 22.98 8.91 8.41
CA GLY A 22 21.59 9.29 8.68
C GLY A 22 20.54 8.74 7.72
N ALA A 23 20.93 8.08 6.62
CA ALA A 23 20.01 7.42 5.71
C ALA A 23 19.77 5.97 6.16
N THR A 24 18.57 5.67 6.66
CA THR A 24 18.14 4.29 6.90
C THR A 24 17.93 3.60 5.56
N PRO A 25 18.55 2.43 5.31
CA PRO A 25 18.30 1.69 4.08
C PRO A 25 16.81 1.30 3.99
N PRO A 26 16.23 1.26 2.78
CA PRO A 26 14.84 0.84 2.61
C PRO A 26 14.69 -0.64 2.96
N THR A 27 13.47 -1.04 3.29
CA THR A 27 13.11 -2.46 3.42
C THR A 27 12.79 -3.03 2.04
N CYS A 28 13.28 -4.23 1.75
CA CYS A 28 13.08 -4.90 0.47
C CYS A 28 12.50 -6.32 0.69
N ASP A 29 11.69 -6.75 -0.26
CA ASP A 29 11.16 -8.12 -0.33
C ASP A 29 12.24 -9.07 -0.89
N ALA A 30 12.04 -10.38 -0.74
CA ALA A 30 13.03 -11.39 -1.12
C ALA A 30 13.35 -11.44 -2.62
N ASP A 31 12.46 -10.89 -3.45
CA ASP A 31 12.64 -10.76 -4.91
C ASP A 31 13.47 -9.52 -5.31
N GLY A 32 13.92 -8.72 -4.33
CA GLY A 32 14.71 -7.51 -4.54
C GLY A 32 13.87 -6.26 -4.80
N THR A 33 12.54 -6.35 -4.83
CA THR A 33 11.66 -5.18 -4.92
C THR A 33 11.52 -4.50 -3.55
N TYR A 34 11.04 -3.25 -3.52
CA TYR A 34 10.76 -2.58 -2.25
C TYR A 34 9.64 -3.30 -1.50
N SER A 35 9.75 -3.46 -0.18
CA SER A 35 8.63 -3.91 0.63
C SER A 35 7.51 -2.87 0.63
N ALA A 36 6.25 -3.34 0.65
CA ALA A 36 5.07 -2.47 0.53
C ALA A 36 5.00 -1.37 1.57
N LYS A 37 5.40 -1.68 2.80
CA LYS A 37 5.51 -0.73 3.91
C LYS A 37 6.95 -0.25 4.03
N GLN A 38 7.14 1.05 3.93
CA GLN A 38 8.38 1.73 4.30
C GLN A 38 8.13 2.57 5.54
N CYS A 39 9.09 2.58 6.47
CA CYS A 39 9.01 3.42 7.66
C CYS A 39 10.21 4.34 7.71
N LYS A 40 9.95 5.63 7.95
CA LYS A 40 10.97 6.64 8.15
C LYS A 40 10.64 7.45 9.40
N GLU A 41 11.61 7.55 10.30
CA GLU A 41 11.45 8.25 11.58
C GLU A 41 10.24 7.69 12.37
N ALA A 42 9.19 8.49 12.55
CA ALA A 42 8.01 8.14 13.33
C ALA A 42 6.76 7.78 12.49
N SER A 43 6.90 7.66 11.16
CA SER A 43 5.78 7.35 10.26
C SER A 43 6.12 6.24 9.27
N CYS A 44 5.11 5.46 8.91
CA CYS A 44 5.16 4.47 7.86
C CYS A 44 4.21 4.85 6.73
N PHE A 45 4.56 4.48 5.50
CA PHE A 45 3.81 4.79 4.29
C PHE A 45 3.88 3.64 3.28
N CYS A 46 2.93 3.60 2.36
CA CYS A 46 2.88 2.59 1.32
C CYS A 46 3.69 3.00 0.08
N VAL A 47 4.38 2.03 -0.52
CA VAL A 47 5.10 2.20 -1.79
C VAL A 47 4.78 1.09 -2.79
N ASN A 48 4.92 1.39 -4.08
CA ASN A 48 4.86 0.38 -5.15
C ASN A 48 6.14 -0.49 -5.15
N LYS A 49 6.28 -1.40 -6.11
CA LYS A 49 7.46 -2.29 -6.22
C LYS A 49 8.75 -1.54 -6.59
N ASP A 50 8.63 -0.39 -7.23
CA ASP A 50 9.74 0.48 -7.63
C ASP A 50 10.17 1.46 -6.52
N GLY A 51 9.37 1.55 -5.44
CA GLY A 51 9.63 2.38 -4.27
C GLY A 51 8.93 3.75 -4.30
N ASP A 52 8.07 4.02 -5.27
CA ASP A 52 7.30 5.27 -5.30
C ASP A 52 6.19 5.26 -4.26
N ARG A 53 5.99 6.40 -3.58
CA ARG A 53 4.93 6.57 -2.58
C ARG A 53 3.54 6.47 -3.22
N LEU A 54 2.69 5.65 -2.61
CA LEU A 54 1.31 5.43 -3.04
C LEU A 54 0.35 6.32 -2.24
N GLY A 55 -0.23 7.31 -2.93
CA GLY A 55 -1.21 8.22 -2.34
C GLY A 55 -0.76 8.82 -1.00
N ASP A 56 -1.72 8.99 -0.09
CA ASP A 56 -1.47 9.42 1.29
C ASP A 56 -1.57 8.30 2.31
N TYR A 57 -1.46 7.05 1.84
CA TYR A 57 -1.53 5.88 2.69
C TYR A 57 -0.38 5.86 3.70
N SER A 58 -0.71 6.13 4.96
CA SER A 58 0.28 6.31 6.02
C SER A 58 -0.29 6.00 7.39
N ALA A 59 0.60 5.71 8.32
CA ALA A 59 0.29 5.50 9.73
C ALA A 59 1.45 5.98 10.59
N ARG A 60 1.19 6.23 11.89
CA ARG A 60 2.24 6.45 12.87
C ARG A 60 2.95 5.13 13.13
N PHE A 61 4.23 5.18 13.48
CA PHE A 61 5.06 3.97 13.63
C PHE A 61 4.43 2.92 14.57
N TRP A 62 3.84 3.33 15.70
CA TRP A 62 3.20 2.41 16.66
C TRP A 62 1.84 1.87 16.20
N GLU A 63 1.17 2.54 15.26
CA GLU A 63 -0.09 2.08 14.64
C GLU A 63 0.16 1.22 13.39
N ALA A 64 1.39 1.24 12.87
CA ALA A 64 1.76 0.58 11.61
C ALA A 64 2.16 -0.90 11.78
N LYS A 65 1.94 -1.51 12.95
CA LYS A 65 2.28 -2.92 13.19
C LYS A 65 1.62 -3.84 12.16
N ASP A 66 0.32 -3.68 11.97
CA ASP A 66 -0.51 -4.52 11.09
C ASP A 66 -0.70 -3.89 9.69
N MET A 67 0.06 -2.85 9.37
CA MET A 67 0.05 -2.22 8.05
C MET A 67 0.76 -3.11 7.03
N THR A 68 0.03 -3.55 6.00
CA THR A 68 0.45 -4.42 4.90
C THR A 68 0.49 -3.71 3.55
N CYS A 69 -0.27 -2.63 3.37
CA CYS A 69 -0.37 -1.87 2.11
C CYS A 69 -0.94 -2.64 0.91
N ASN A 70 -1.59 -3.79 1.14
CA ASN A 70 -2.08 -4.65 0.05
C ASN A 70 -3.09 -3.92 -0.85
N CYS A 71 -4.06 -3.19 -0.25
CA CYS A 71 -5.10 -2.49 -1.01
C CYS A 71 -4.51 -1.36 -1.85
N ALA A 72 -3.62 -0.57 -1.26
CA ALA A 72 -2.92 0.52 -1.95
C ALA A 72 -2.13 0.01 -3.18
N ARG A 73 -1.44 -1.14 -3.05
CA ARG A 73 -0.70 -1.74 -4.17
C ARG A 73 -1.62 -2.27 -5.26
N ASP A 74 -2.69 -2.98 -4.89
CA ASP A 74 -3.63 -3.54 -5.85
C ASP A 74 -4.41 -2.45 -6.60
N GLU A 75 -4.68 -1.32 -5.93
CA GLU A 75 -5.24 -0.12 -6.53
C GLU A 75 -4.29 0.49 -7.56
N ASP A 76 -3.02 0.74 -7.20
CA ASP A 76 -1.99 1.27 -8.11
C ASP A 76 -1.79 0.37 -9.34
N GLU A 77 -1.64 -0.95 -9.12
CA GLU A 77 -1.47 -1.91 -10.21
C GLU A 77 -2.70 -1.97 -11.13
N TYR A 78 -3.90 -1.77 -10.61
CA TYR A 78 -5.12 -1.72 -11.42
C TYR A 78 -5.24 -0.41 -12.21
N GLN A 79 -4.95 0.72 -11.58
CA GLN A 79 -4.98 2.03 -12.23
C GLN A 79 -3.97 2.11 -13.38
N LYS A 80 -2.77 1.54 -13.21
CA LYS A 80 -1.74 1.44 -14.25
C LYS A 80 -2.19 0.65 -15.49
N LYS A 81 -3.20 -0.22 -15.38
CA LYS A 81 -3.78 -0.95 -16.53
C LYS A 81 -4.71 -0.07 -17.37
N GLY A 82 -5.05 1.14 -16.92
CA GLY A 82 -5.98 2.05 -17.61
C GLY A 82 -7.42 1.53 -17.66
N LEU A 83 -7.77 0.56 -16.81
CA LEU A 83 -9.10 -0.02 -16.75
C LEU A 83 -9.99 0.78 -15.79
N ILE A 84 -11.26 0.93 -16.17
CA ILE A 84 -12.30 1.58 -15.36
C ILE A 84 -13.27 0.50 -14.90
N GLY A 85 -13.77 0.61 -13.66
CA GLY A 85 -14.89 -0.20 -13.18
C GLY A 85 -14.64 -1.05 -11.93
N LYS A 86 -13.41 -1.08 -11.43
CA LYS A 86 -13.10 -1.60 -10.09
C LYS A 86 -12.70 -0.44 -9.18
N MET A 87 -13.37 -0.33 -8.03
CA MET A 87 -13.04 0.62 -6.98
C MET A 87 -12.44 -0.16 -5.81
N TYR A 88 -11.37 0.37 -5.23
CA TYR A 88 -10.76 -0.20 -4.03
C TYR A 88 -11.18 0.62 -2.82
N ILE A 89 -11.71 -0.06 -1.80
CA ILE A 89 -12.07 0.56 -0.53
C ILE A 89 -10.92 0.29 0.44
N CYS A 90 -9.98 1.21 0.52
CA CYS A 90 -8.80 1.07 1.36
C CYS A 90 -8.93 1.88 2.66
N LYS A 91 -8.30 1.38 3.72
CA LYS A 91 -8.06 2.12 4.97
C LYS A 91 -6.99 3.19 4.75
N GLU A 92 -6.90 4.15 5.66
CA GLU A 92 -5.87 5.21 5.62
C GLU A 92 -4.44 4.66 5.66
N ASN A 93 -4.22 3.48 6.25
CA ASN A 93 -2.92 2.81 6.26
C ASN A 93 -2.64 1.97 5.00
N GLY A 94 -3.50 2.03 3.98
CA GLY A 94 -3.35 1.30 2.72
C GLY A 94 -3.73 -0.18 2.77
N ASN A 95 -4.25 -0.68 3.90
CA ASN A 95 -4.83 -2.01 3.98
C ASN A 95 -6.23 -2.03 3.39
N TYR A 96 -6.74 -3.23 3.10
CA TYR A 96 -8.13 -3.42 2.73
C TYR A 96 -9.07 -3.02 3.87
N GLU A 97 -10.17 -2.34 3.52
CA GLU A 97 -11.35 -2.38 4.39
C GLU A 97 -11.92 -3.79 4.44
N LYS A 98 -12.64 -4.10 5.53
CA LYS A 98 -13.16 -5.46 5.74
C LYS A 98 -14.17 -5.91 4.67
N TYR A 99 -14.66 -4.98 3.85
CA TYR A 99 -15.54 -5.26 2.73
C TYR A 99 -15.06 -4.53 1.48
N GLN A 100 -15.41 -5.07 0.32
CA GLN A 100 -15.22 -4.43 -0.99
C GLN A 100 -16.52 -4.46 -1.76
N CYS A 101 -16.64 -3.63 -2.79
CA CYS A 101 -17.79 -3.61 -3.67
C CYS A 101 -17.36 -3.69 -5.14
N THR A 102 -18.04 -4.53 -5.91
CA THR A 102 -17.92 -4.59 -7.36
C THR A 102 -19.30 -4.33 -7.98
N GLY A 103 -19.43 -3.24 -8.73
CA GLY A 103 -20.74 -2.75 -9.17
C GLY A 103 -21.65 -2.42 -7.98
N SER A 104 -22.84 -3.00 -7.95
CA SER A 104 -23.81 -2.80 -6.85
C SER A 104 -23.74 -3.88 -5.76
N VAL A 105 -22.74 -4.76 -5.80
CA VAL A 105 -22.61 -5.90 -4.89
C VAL A 105 -21.39 -5.70 -3.98
N CYS A 106 -21.61 -5.79 -2.67
CA CYS A 106 -20.57 -5.69 -1.65
C CYS A 106 -20.41 -7.01 -0.90
N TYR A 107 -19.18 -7.34 -0.50
CA TYR A 107 -18.84 -8.61 0.14
C TYR A 107 -17.68 -8.43 1.11
N CYS A 108 -17.61 -9.27 2.15
CA CYS A 108 -16.47 -9.27 3.07
C CYS A 108 -15.21 -9.78 2.37
N VAL A 109 -14.06 -9.22 2.73
CA VAL A 109 -12.76 -9.65 2.23
C VAL A 109 -11.79 -9.92 3.37
N ASP A 110 -10.79 -10.75 3.09
CA ASP A 110 -9.64 -10.93 3.97
C ASP A 110 -8.60 -9.78 3.82
N GLU A 111 -7.48 -9.89 4.54
CA GLU A 111 -6.39 -8.91 4.51
C GLU A 111 -5.70 -8.77 3.14
N LYS A 112 -5.93 -9.71 2.23
CA LYS A 112 -5.41 -9.72 0.85
C LYS A 112 -6.47 -9.27 -0.17
N GLY A 113 -7.67 -8.89 0.29
CA GLY A 113 -8.77 -8.50 -0.59
C GLY A 113 -9.54 -9.66 -1.19
N SER A 114 -9.30 -10.90 -0.75
CA SER A 114 -10.00 -12.09 -1.24
C SER A 114 -11.38 -12.18 -0.61
N LYS A 115 -12.41 -12.42 -1.43
CA LYS A 115 -13.79 -12.58 -0.96
C LYS A 115 -13.90 -13.75 0.04
N LEU A 116 -14.55 -13.48 1.18
CA LEU A 116 -14.90 -14.52 2.14
C LEU A 116 -16.17 -15.23 1.68
N GLU A 117 -16.13 -16.55 1.54
CA GLU A 117 -17.29 -17.37 1.14
C GLU A 117 -18.27 -17.61 2.29
N SER A 118 -17.85 -17.37 3.54
CA SER A 118 -18.68 -17.54 4.73
C SER A 118 -19.77 -16.49 4.89
N THR A 119 -19.66 -15.35 4.19
CA THR A 119 -20.59 -14.22 4.32
C THR A 119 -21.28 -13.95 2.98
N PRO A 120 -22.62 -13.98 2.92
CA PRO A 120 -23.33 -13.70 1.70
C PRO A 120 -23.10 -12.24 1.27
N PRO A 121 -22.90 -11.97 -0.03
CA PRO A 121 -22.80 -10.61 -0.54
C PRO A 121 -24.14 -9.88 -0.39
N VAL A 122 -24.07 -8.56 -0.26
CA VAL A 122 -25.24 -7.67 -0.14
C VAL A 122 -25.25 -6.62 -1.24
N SER A 123 -26.41 -6.00 -1.49
CA SER A 123 -26.46 -4.80 -2.33
C SER A 123 -25.76 -3.63 -1.62
N ILE A 124 -25.16 -2.72 -2.37
CA ILE A 124 -24.53 -1.50 -1.84
C ILE A 124 -25.48 -0.66 -0.98
N SER A 125 -26.79 -0.69 -1.27
CA SER A 125 -27.83 -0.04 -0.43
C SER A 125 -27.95 -0.63 0.97
N ALA A 126 -27.53 -1.88 1.15
CA ALA A 126 -27.52 -2.63 2.40
C ALA A 126 -26.10 -2.82 2.97
N VAL A 127 -25.09 -2.07 2.49
CA VAL A 127 -23.69 -2.24 2.96
C VAL A 127 -23.54 -2.14 4.47
N LYS A 128 -24.37 -1.33 5.14
CA LYS A 128 -24.38 -1.18 6.60
C LYS A 128 -24.84 -2.44 7.36
N THR A 129 -25.50 -3.37 6.69
CA THR A 129 -25.91 -4.65 7.28
C THR A 129 -24.85 -5.74 7.10
N LEU A 130 -23.79 -5.46 6.34
CA LEU A 130 -22.71 -6.41 6.10
C LEU A 130 -21.85 -6.51 7.37
N ASN A 131 -21.84 -7.69 7.98
CA ASN A 131 -21.06 -7.94 9.18
C ASN A 131 -19.78 -8.71 8.84
N CYS A 132 -18.66 -7.97 8.88
CA CYS A 132 -17.29 -8.44 8.78
C CYS A 132 -16.53 -7.96 10.05
#